data_AF-A0A3E0QEX3-F1
#
_entry.id   AF-A0A3E0QEX3-F1
#
_cell.length_a   1.000
_cell.length_b   1.000
_cell.length_c   1.000
_cell.angle_alpha   90.00
_cell.angle_beta   90.00
_cell.angle_gamma   90.00
#
_symmetry.space_group_name_H-M   'P 1'
#
loop_
_entity.id
_entity.type
_entity.pdbx_description
1 polymer ?
#
loop_
_entity_poly.entity_id
_entity_poly.type
_entity_poly.pdbx_seq_one_letter_code
_entity_poly.pdbx_strand_id
1 'polypeptide(L)' 'MKEIILDTETTGLNVKDGHRIVEIGCIELDNLVPTKKTFHCYLNPERKVSEKAFEVHGYSDEFLSK' A
#
# COMPACT_ATOMS: atom_id res chain seq x y z
N MET A 1 -23.39 -6.99 -7.21
CA MET A 1 -22.85 -6.54 -5.91
C MET A 1 -21.47 -5.99 -6.20
N LYS A 2 -21.09 -4.86 -5.61
CA LYS A 2 -19.75 -4.30 -5.84
C LYS A 2 -18.83 -4.69 -4.71
N GLU A 3 -17.66 -5.20 -5.05
CA GLU A 3 -16.62 -5.57 -4.10
C GLU A 3 -15.31 -4.85 -4.44
N ILE A 4 -14.44 -4.66 -3.44
CA ILE A 4 -13.10 -4.11 -3.63
C ILE A 4 -12.10 -5.14 -3.14
N ILE A 5 -11.19 -5.56 -4.02
CA ILE A 5 -9.97 -6.25 -3.61
C ILE A 5 -8.96 -5.17 -3.23
N LEU A 6 -8.41 -5.27 -2.03
CA LEU A 6 -7.51 -4.30 -1.43
C LEU A 6 -6.22 -5.00 -1.01
N ASP A 7 -5.11 -4.37 -1.34
CA ASP A 7 -3.79 -4.70 -0.80
C ASP A 7 -3.09 -3.42 -0.36
N THR A 8 -2.21 -3.53 0.64
CA THR A 8 -1.50 -2.39 1.21
C THR A 8 -0.06 -2.75 1.54
N GLU A 9 0.88 -1.92 1.11
CA GLU A 9 2.26 -1.99 1.59
C GLU A 9 2.47 -1.02 2.74
N THR A 10 3.39 -1.38 3.65
CA THR A 10 3.61 -0.63 4.89
C THR A 10 5.09 -0.50 5.20
N THR A 11 5.44 0.53 5.97
CA THR A 11 6.80 0.67 6.54
C THR A 11 7.20 -0.48 7.46
N GLY A 12 6.27 -1.36 7.86
CA GLY A 12 6.45 -2.51 8.76
C GLY A 12 5.12 -2.97 9.38
N LEU A 13 5.15 -4.04 10.20
CA LEU A 13 3.96 -4.84 10.49
C LEU A 13 3.02 -4.33 11.59
N ASN A 14 3.53 -3.58 12.57
CA ASN A 14 2.77 -3.28 13.79
C ASN A 14 2.48 -1.78 13.95
N VAL A 15 1.19 -1.45 13.99
CA VAL A 15 0.72 -0.07 14.17
C VAL A 15 1.18 0.54 15.51
N LYS A 16 1.33 -0.27 16.56
CA LYS A 16 1.82 0.21 17.87
C LYS A 16 3.26 0.72 17.83
N ASP A 17 4.05 0.27 16.85
CA ASP A 17 5.42 0.72 16.62
C ASP A 17 5.46 1.95 15.67
N GLY A 18 4.29 2.53 15.39
CA GLY A 18 4.08 3.71 14.57
C GLY A 18 4.20 3.45 13.06
N HIS A 19 4.18 2.19 12.62
CA HIS A 19 4.24 1.87 11.20
C HIS A 19 3.03 2.43 10.44
N ARG A 20 3.30 2.93 9.23
CA ARG A 20 2.34 3.58 8.34
C ARG A 20 2.27 2.87 6.99
N ILE A 21 1.14 3.03 6.31
CA ILE A 21 0.92 2.59 4.93
C ILE A 21 1.76 3.46 3.99
N VAL A 22 2.33 2.84 2.96
CA VAL A 22 3.12 3.52 1.92
C VAL A 22 2.51 3.35 0.52
N GLU A 23 1.64 2.36 0.33
CA GLU A 23 0.92 2.11 -0.92
C GLU A 23 -0.48 1.57 -0.64
N ILE A 24 -1.43 1.97 -1.47
CA ILE A 24 -2.79 1.39 -1.49
C ILE A 24 -3.09 0.95 -2.92
N GLY A 25 -3.38 -0.33 -3.11
CA GLY A 25 -3.81 -0.92 -4.37
C GLY A 25 -5.21 -1.50 -4.28
N CYS A 26 -6.12 -1.05 -5.14
CA CYS A 26 -7.51 -1.51 -5.18
C CYS A 26 -7.96 -1.90 -6.58
N ILE A 27 -8.78 -2.94 -6.67
CA ILE A 27 -9.51 -3.34 -7.88
C ILE A 27 -11.00 -3.46 -7.55
N GLU A 28 -11.86 -2.73 -8.27
CA GLU A 28 -13.33 -2.88 -8.16
C GLU A 28 -13.78 -4.12 -8.94
N LEU A 29 -14.54 -4.98 -8.27
CA LEU A 29 -15.26 -6.11 -8.86
C LEU A 29 -16.76 -5.79 -8.92
N ASP A 30 -17.44 -6.39 -9.90
CA ASP A 30 -18.90 -6.50 -9.94
C ASP A 30 -19.25 -7.97 -10.14
N ASN A 31 -19.86 -8.58 -9.12
CA ASN A 31 -20.16 -10.01 -9.07
C ASN A 31 -18.91 -10.87 -9.33
N LEU A 32 -17.83 -10.58 -8.61
CA LEU A 32 -16.54 -11.27 -8.68
C LEU A 32 -15.77 -11.12 -10.01
N VAL A 33 -16.22 -10.25 -10.91
CA VAL A 33 -15.52 -9.95 -12.19
C VAL A 33 -14.89 -8.55 -12.13
N PRO A 34 -13.59 -8.39 -12.48
CA PRO A 34 -12.94 -7.09 -12.50
C PRO A 34 -13.59 -6.08 -13.45
N THR A 35 -13.92 -4.90 -12.94
CA THR A 35 -14.60 -3.82 -13.68
C THR A 35 -13.64 -2.91 -14.45
N LYS A 36 -12.33 -3.17 -14.35
CA LYS A 36 -11.20 -2.31 -14.79
C LYS A 36 -11.02 -1.01 -14.01
N LYS A 37 -11.91 -0.65 -13.09
CA LYS A 37 -11.62 0.47 -12.19
C LYS A 37 -10.61 0.03 -11.16
N THR A 38 -9.52 0.78 -11.11
CA THR A 38 -8.46 0.61 -10.13
C THR A 38 -8.28 1.91 -9.37
N PHE A 39 -7.83 1.78 -8.13
CA PHE A 39 -7.29 2.89 -7.38
C PHE A 39 -5.89 2.49 -6.94
N HIS A 40 -4.92 3.36 -7.18
CA HIS A 40 -3.54 3.10 -6.85
C HIS A 40 -2.87 4.40 -6.44
N CYS A 41 -2.30 4.43 -5.24
CA CYS A 41 -1.57 5.58 -4.77
C CYS A 41 -0.42 5.18 -3.85
N TYR A 42 0.59 6.05 -3.84
CA TYR A 42 1.66 6.04 -2.85
C TYR A 42 1.41 7.14 -1.82
N LEU A 43 1.87 6.89 -0.60
CA LEU A 43 1.73 7.80 0.53
C LEU A 43 3.10 8.06 1.13
N ASN A 44 3.40 9.33 1.43
CA ASN A 44 4.56 9.67 2.23
C ASN A 44 4.30 9.25 3.69
N PRO A 45 5.05 8.29 4.25
CA PRO A 45 4.82 7.83 5.62
C PRO A 45 5.32 8.83 6.67
N GLU A 46 6.02 9.92 6.29
CA GLU A 46 6.68 10.87 7.20
C GLU A 46 7.65 10.19 8.19
N ARG A 47 8.19 9.04 7.80
CA ARG A 47 9.17 8.24 8.55
C ARG A 47 9.96 7.34 7.60
N LYS A 48 11.02 6.72 8.12
CA LYS A 48 11.78 5.72 7.37
C LYS A 48 11.01 4.39 7.23
N VAL A 49 11.16 3.77 6.07
CA VAL A 49 10.78 2.38 5.81
C VAL A 49 11.75 1.45 6.55
N SER A 50 11.25 0.37 7.17
CA SER A 50 12.13 -0.64 7.78
C SER A 50 12.87 -1.45 6.72
N GLU A 51 14.07 -1.93 7.03
CA GLU A 51 14.89 -2.72 6.10
C GLU A 51 14.13 -3.96 5.57
N LYS A 52 13.41 -4.67 6.44
CA LYS A 52 12.58 -5.82 6.04
C LYS A 52 11.45 -5.44 5.09
N ALA A 53 10.81 -4.29 5.30
CA ALA A 53 9.75 -3.83 4.40
C ALA A 53 10.34 -3.44 3.03
N PHE A 54 11.49 -2.76 3.04
CA PHE A 54 12.24 -2.46 1.83
C PHE A 54 12.65 -3.73 1.06
N GLU A 55 13.09 -4.79 1.73
CA GLU A 55 13.41 -6.07 1.10
C GLU A 55 12.19 -6.74 0.44
N VAL A 56 10.98 -6.49 0.94
CA VAL A 56 9.73 -7.08 0.42
C VAL A 56 9.22 -6.32 -0.81
N HIS A 57 9.03 -5.00 -0.70
CA HIS A 57 8.35 -4.20 -1.74
C HIS A 57 9.30 -3.22 -2.48
N GLY A 58 10.52 -2.99 -2.00
CA GLY A 58 11.55 -2.20 -2.69
C GLY A 58 11.36 -0.67 -2.68
N TYR A 59 10.47 -0.11 -1.86
CA TYR A 59 10.21 1.33 -1.85
C TYR A 59 11.18 2.06 -0.93
N SER A 60 12.02 2.92 -1.52
CA SER A 60 12.97 3.74 -0.79
C SER A 60 12.30 4.96 -0.15
N ASP A 61 12.94 5.48 0.91
CA ASP A 61 12.52 6.74 1.55
C ASP A 61 12.48 7.90 0.52
N GLU A 62 13.42 7.93 -0.43
CA GLU A 62 13.44 8.95 -1.49
C GLU A 62 12.22 8.86 -2.41
N PHE A 63 11.84 7.64 -2.82
CA PHE A 63 10.67 7.44 -3.66
C PHE A 63 9.39 7.91 -2.98
N LEU A 64 9.23 7.60 -1.69
CA LEU A 64 8.04 7.92 -0.90
C LEU A 64 8.02 9.37 -0.36
N SER A 65 9.10 10.13 -0.52
CA SER A 65 9.19 11.51 -0.01
C SER A 65 8.52 12.56 -0.91
N LYS A 66 8.03 12.16 -2.08
CA LYS A 66 7.37 13.03 -3.07
C LYS A 66 5.88 13.18 -2.79
#